data_AF-A0A6A8MQ34-F1
#
_entry.id   AF-A0A6A8MQ34-F1
#
_cell.length_a   1.000
_cell.length_b   1.000
_cell.length_c   1.000
_cell.angle_alpha   90.00
_cell.angle_beta   90.00
_cell.angle_gamma   90.00
#
_symmetry.space_group_name_H-M   'P 1'
#
loop_
_entity.id
_entity.type
_entity.pdbx_description
1 polymer ?
#
loop_
_entity_poly.entity_id
_entity_poly.type
_entity_poly.pdbx_seq_one_letter_code
_entity_poly.pdbx_strand_id
1 'polypeptide(L)' 'MDGDSFEHELPPRSAQPIWVHFVIDSAIAFVATALVLWFFGTPFWAMVLIALVLGSIATPLTRRWEYRQLLARNSSSD' A
#
# COMPACT_ATOMS: atom_id res chain seq x y z
N MET A 1 -11.42 -40.43 -7.19
CA MET A 1 -11.85 -39.04 -7.50
C MET A 1 -10.65 -38.18 -7.18
N ASP A 2 -9.69 -38.19 -8.07
CA ASP A 2 -8.40 -37.53 -7.89
C ASP A 2 -8.49 -36.21 -8.64
N GLY A 3 -9.13 -35.25 -7.98
CA GLY A 3 -9.30 -33.90 -8.51
C GLY A 3 -8.16 -33.04 -8.03
N ASP A 4 -7.09 -33.04 -8.82
CA ASP A 4 -5.95 -32.11 -8.81
C ASP A 4 -6.23 -30.81 -8.06
N SER A 5 -5.85 -30.75 -6.79
CA SER A 5 -5.50 -29.49 -6.15
C SER A 5 -4.19 -29.05 -6.82
N PHE A 6 -4.29 -28.46 -8.00
CA PHE A 6 -3.21 -27.66 -8.55
C PHE A 6 -2.91 -26.62 -7.48
N GLU A 7 -1.89 -26.88 -6.65
CA GLU A 7 -1.21 -25.87 -5.88
C GLU A 7 -0.72 -24.87 -6.93
N HIS A 8 -1.57 -23.88 -7.24
CA HIS A 8 -1.22 -22.79 -8.12
C HIS A 8 -0.19 -21.98 -7.36
N GLU A 9 1.06 -22.39 -7.50
CA GLU A 9 2.21 -21.66 -7.01
C GLU A 9 2.06 -20.24 -7.56
N LEU A 10 1.82 -19.29 -6.66
CA LEU A 10 1.59 -17.91 -7.04
C LEU A 10 2.83 -17.43 -7.80
N PRO A 11 2.69 -16.81 -8.98
CA PRO A 11 3.83 -16.44 -9.81
C PRO A 11 4.81 -15.57 -9.01
N PRO A 12 6.13 -15.76 -9.21
CA PRO A 12 7.15 -15.02 -8.47
C PRO A 12 6.95 -13.52 -8.67
N ARG A 13 6.64 -12.81 -7.58
CA ARG A 13 6.42 -11.36 -7.57
C ARG A 13 7.56 -10.68 -6.84
N SER A 14 8.22 -9.71 -7.49
CA SER A 14 9.19 -8.82 -6.86
C SER A 14 8.51 -7.74 -6.02
N ALA A 15 9.23 -7.19 -5.03
CA ALA A 15 8.76 -6.04 -4.26
C ALA A 15 8.45 -4.85 -5.18
N GLN A 16 7.34 -4.15 -4.90
CA GLN A 16 6.96 -3.00 -5.70
C GLN A 16 7.86 -1.79 -5.40
N PRO A 17 8.03 -0.89 -6.38
CA PRO A 17 8.84 0.30 -6.19
C PRO A 17 8.20 1.24 -5.15
N ILE A 18 9.04 1.96 -4.39
CA ILE A 18 8.63 2.81 -3.26
C ILE A 18 7.59 3.88 -3.66
N TRP A 19 7.67 4.39 -4.89
CA TRP A 19 6.73 5.36 -5.41
C TRP A 19 5.30 4.81 -5.51
N VAL A 20 5.09 3.51 -5.71
CA VAL A 20 3.74 2.92 -5.77
C VAL A 20 3.08 2.98 -4.40
N HIS A 21 3.79 2.61 -3.34
CA HIS A 21 3.31 2.73 -1.97
C HIS A 21 3.02 4.19 -1.61
N PHE A 22 3.90 5.11 -2.01
CA PHE A 22 3.68 6.54 -1.80
C PHE A 22 2.40 7.04 -2.47
N VAL A 23 2.19 6.72 -3.75
CA VAL A 23 1.00 7.15 -4.48
C VAL A 23 -0.27 6.59 -3.84
N ILE A 24 -0.28 5.31 -3.45
CA ILE A 24 -1.42 4.66 -2.81
C ILE A 24 -1.69 5.28 -1.44
N ASP A 25 -0.66 5.39 -0.59
CA ASP A 25 -0.81 5.91 0.77
C ASP A 25 -1.21 7.39 0.76
N SER A 26 -0.68 8.20 -0.16
CA SER A 26 -1.11 9.58 -0.37
C SER A 26 -2.54 9.66 -0.88
N ALA A 27 -2.98 8.78 -1.78
CA ALA A 27 -4.36 8.76 -2.25
C ALA A 27 -5.34 8.40 -1.13
N ILE A 28 -5.01 7.38 -0.32
CA ILE A 28 -5.81 6.99 0.84
C ILE A 28 -5.87 8.14 1.86
N ALA A 29 -4.72 8.73 2.18
CA ALA A 29 -4.64 9.87 3.10
C ALA A 29 -5.43 11.07 2.58
N PHE A 30 -5.40 11.34 1.27
CA PHE A 30 -6.19 12.40 0.64
C PHE A 30 -7.68 12.17 0.80
N VAL A 31 -8.17 10.98 0.47
CA VAL A 31 -9.60 10.65 0.62
C VAL A 31 -10.03 10.76 2.08
N ALA A 32 -9.27 10.19 3.02
CA ALA A 32 -9.57 10.27 4.45
C ALA A 32 -9.60 11.72 4.95
N THR A 33 -8.62 12.52 4.54
CA THR A 33 -8.51 13.93 4.92
C THR A 33 -9.62 14.76 4.29
N ALA A 34 -9.94 14.54 3.01
CA ALA A 34 -11.00 15.25 2.31
C ALA A 34 -12.36 14.99 2.96
N LEU A 35 -12.66 13.74 3.34
CA LEU A 35 -13.92 13.40 4.03
C LEU A 35 -14.11 14.19 5.33
N VAL A 36 -13.04 14.52 6.05
CA VAL A 36 -13.12 15.28 7.30
C VAL A 36 -13.06 16.78 7.04
N LEU A 37 -12.02 17.23 6.34
CA LEU A 37 -11.66 18.65 6.22
C LEU A 37 -12.57 19.43 5.27
N TRP A 38 -13.29 18.75 4.36
CA TRP A 38 -14.25 19.40 3.47
C TRP A 38 -15.39 20.05 4.24
N PHE A 39 -15.86 19.43 5.32
CA PHE A 39 -16.91 19.99 6.19
C PHE A 39 -16.48 21.30 6.87
N PHE A 40 -15.19 21.49 7.11
CA PHE A 40 -14.64 22.68 7.75
C PHE A 40 -14.30 23.80 6.74
N GLY A 41 -14.63 23.62 5.45
CA GLY A 41 -14.28 24.60 4.41
C GLY A 41 -12.78 24.73 4.18
N THR A 42 -12.01 23.71 4.53
CA THR A 42 -10.55 23.71 4.36
C THR A 42 -10.21 23.86 2.88
N PRO A 43 -9.21 24.69 2.50
CA PRO A 43 -8.83 24.83 1.11
C PRO A 43 -8.27 23.51 0.55
N PHE A 44 -8.62 23.19 -0.70
CA PHE A 44 -8.19 21.97 -1.39
C PHE A 44 -6.66 21.76 -1.32
N TRP A 45 -5.88 22.81 -1.53
CA TRP A 45 -4.41 22.74 -1.49
C TRP A 45 -3.86 22.30 -0.13
N ALA A 46 -4.51 22.68 0.97
CA ALA A 46 -4.11 22.21 2.30
C ALA A 46 -4.39 20.71 2.47
N MET A 47 -5.51 20.20 1.95
CA MET A 47 -5.82 18.78 1.97
C MET A 47 -4.79 17.97 1.18
N VAL A 48 -4.39 18.45 -0.01
CA VAL A 48 -3.35 17.82 -0.83
C VAL A 48 -2.02 17.78 -0.08
N LEU A 49 -1.61 18.89 0.54
CA LEU A 49 -0.36 18.95 1.29
C LEU A 49 -0.35 17.94 2.45
N ILE A 50 -1.43 17.90 3.24
CA ILE A 50 -1.58 16.97 4.36
C ILE A 50 -1.50 15.52 3.86
N ALA A 51 -2.18 15.21 2.77
CA ALA A 51 -2.17 13.88 2.17
C ALA A 51 -0.79 13.44 1.68
N LEU A 52 -0.03 14.34 1.06
CA LEU A 52 1.34 14.06 0.63
C LEU A 52 2.26 13.79 1.82
N VAL A 53 2.14 14.59 2.89
CA VAL A 53 2.91 14.38 4.12
C VAL A 53 2.56 13.04 4.77
N LEU A 54 1.27 12.76 4.97
CA LEU A 54 0.82 11.50 5.56
C LEU A 54 1.25 10.29 4.71
N GLY A 55 1.09 10.36 3.38
CA GLY A 55 1.53 9.30 2.49
C GLY A 55 3.03 9.06 2.56
N SER A 56 3.85 10.12 2.63
CA SER A 56 5.32 9.99 2.78
C SER A 56 5.74 9.25 4.05
N ILE A 57 4.99 9.43 5.14
CA ILE A 57 5.25 8.79 6.44
C ILE A 57 4.76 7.34 6.46
N ALA A 58 3.62 7.06 5.80
CA ALA A 58 3.04 5.72 5.72
C ALA A 58 3.82 4.78 4.77
N THR A 59 4.34 5.32 3.66
CA THR A 59 5.11 4.60 2.62
C THR A 59 6.18 3.62 3.16
N PRO A 60 7.10 4.03 4.06
CA PRO A 60 8.14 3.12 4.55
C PRO A 60 7.56 1.97 5.39
N LEU A 61 6.41 2.17 6.04
CA LEU A 61 5.75 1.12 6.81
C LEU A 61 5.15 0.08 5.88
N THR A 62 4.34 0.50 4.90
CA THR A 62 3.69 -0.40 3.93
C THR A 62 4.70 -1.21 3.14
N ARG A 63 5.81 -0.60 2.72
CA ARG A 63 6.92 -1.30 2.07
C ARG A 63 7.59 -2.37 2.94
N ARG A 64 7.76 -2.10 4.25
CA ARG A 64 8.32 -3.10 5.19
C ARG A 64 7.42 -4.32 5.33
N TRP A 65 6.10 -4.12 5.31
CA TRP A 65 5.14 -5.22 5.37
C TRP A 65 5.16 -6.06 4.10
N GLU A 66 5.19 -5.45 2.91
CA GLU A 66 5.32 -6.19 1.65
C GLU A 66 6.60 -7.03 1.64
N TYR A 67 7.74 -6.46 2.04
CA TYR A 67 9.00 -7.18 2.09
C TYR A 67 8.96 -8.40 3.03
N ARG A 68 8.32 -8.28 4.19
CA ARG A 68 8.12 -9.41 5.12
C ARG A 68 7.27 -10.52 4.53
N GLN A 69 6.21 -10.18 3.80
CA GLN A 69 5.35 -11.16 3.13
C GLN A 69 6.09 -11.89 2.02
N LEU A 70 6.90 -11.18 1.25
CA LEU A 70 7.74 -11.76 0.20
C LEU A 70 8.81 -12.70 0.77
N LEU A 71 9.47 -12.30 1.87
CA LEU A 71 10.43 -13.16 2.57
C LEU A 71 9.77 -14.44 3.08
N ALA A 72 8.61 -14.33 3.75
CA ALA A 72 7.89 -15.49 4.28
C ALA A 72 7.49 -16.48 3.18
N ARG A 73 7.06 -15.95 2.01
CA ARG A 73 6.72 -16.78 0.85
C ARG A 73 7.95 -17.46 0.25
N ASN A 74 9.07 -16.75 0.11
CA ASN A 74 10.28 -17.34 -0.45
C ASN A 74 10.88 -18.40 0.48
N SER A 75 10.77 -18.23 1.81
CA SER A 75 11.24 -19.23 2.78
C SER A 75 10.35 -20.47 2.89
N SER A 76 9.11 -20.44 2.38
CA SER A 76 8.22 -21.62 2.35
C SER A 76 8.37 -22.45 1.08
N SER A 77 9.11 -21.96 0.09
CA SER A 77 9.36 -22.64 -1.19
C SER A 77 10.73 -23.34 -1.26
N ASP A 78 11.58 -23.19 -0.22
CA ASP A 78 12.84 -23.92 -0.02
C ASP A 78 12.64 -25.13 0.90
#